data_AF-A0A418Y4F9-F1
#
_entry.id   AF-A0A418Y4F9-F1
#
_cell.length_a   1.000
_cell.length_b   1.000
_cell.length_c   1.000
_cell.angle_alpha   90.00
_cell.angle_beta   90.00
_cell.angle_gamma   90.00
#
_symmetry.space_group_name_H-M   'P 1'
#
loop_
_entity.id
_entity.type
_entity.pdbx_description
1 polymer ?
#
loop_
_entity_poly.entity_id
_entity_poly.type
_entity_poly.pdbx_seq_one_letter_code
_entity_poly.pdbx_strand_id
1 'polypeptide(L)'
;MRSKLRPHFVPRFGMVLVSLSVMGACTMLPLTMDTKATAPALDGYGDTTFVPSQANGPARRLFEQGMSQAYAFNRPEAIRAFKAALAQDPGCGMCAWGVGMMMGPNINNSGRGDLTEAIKYADYAVRHSAGASARDRDLISALALRYGHKSARAIALPYAAICSPGDGPKADPLDIAYAAHMREIAARYPLDPDVLSFYAEAELVATRGGWWDEETGKPNGRVGEVADMVEAALAKQPNHVGLNHYMIHSVDAVPVASRAVAAADRLGALAPKSAHLLHMPSHTYANVGRYADATRVNQQAVAADEAFFAELKKQGFTVSMDWRDHNTHFQWYGALMEGRSALALESARATAALAEGDNVWADYMRSVPVLTMLHLQRWDELLKEPLPAGGKDMAAMLHEMGRGIALARTGKLDEARGALAAVKPKTAAISARHASEGRFDRMMRGIAVSAEAQLAAEIAFAEQRTGDALKLQAQAAEAAAAADRTEPPMLASGPRLRLGGMQLRAKRYVDAEQTFRASLAVHPSSGWALQGLEKALAGQGKQAEAKSARDKLAGTWALAEADAREAL
;
A
#
# COMPACT_ATOMS: atom_id res chain seq x y z
N MET A 1 10.63 11.24 -89.61
CA MET A 1 11.69 12.03 -90.25
C MET A 1 12.66 12.49 -89.16
N ARG A 2 13.95 12.27 -89.40
CA ARG A 2 15.19 12.57 -88.63
C ARG A 2 15.05 13.74 -87.61
N SER A 3 15.66 13.71 -86.42
CA SER A 3 17.11 13.56 -86.24
C SER A 3 17.52 13.07 -84.84
N LYS A 4 18.67 12.38 -84.82
CA LYS A 4 19.47 11.99 -83.66
C LYS A 4 20.28 13.19 -83.17
N LEU A 5 20.58 13.26 -81.87
CA LEU A 5 21.89 13.74 -81.38
C LEU A 5 22.21 13.13 -80.00
N ARG A 6 23.43 12.59 -79.90
CA ARG A 6 24.09 11.97 -78.75
C ARG A 6 24.88 13.04 -77.96
N PRO A 7 25.36 12.74 -76.74
CA PRO A 7 25.53 13.70 -75.65
C PRO A 7 26.92 14.36 -75.58
N HIS A 8 27.01 15.48 -74.88
CA HIS A 8 28.28 16.08 -74.45
C HIS A 8 28.67 15.59 -73.04
N PHE A 9 29.88 15.05 -72.94
CA PHE A 9 30.56 14.70 -71.71
C PHE A 9 31.08 15.97 -71.02
N VAL A 10 30.76 16.16 -69.75
CA VAL A 10 31.38 17.17 -68.86
C VAL A 10 32.06 16.40 -67.72
N PRO A 11 33.35 16.65 -67.40
CA PRO A 11 34.03 15.94 -66.34
C PRO A 11 33.56 16.49 -64.98
N ARG A 12 32.97 15.63 -64.14
CA ARG A 12 32.69 15.95 -62.75
C ARG A 12 33.99 15.83 -61.94
N PHE A 13 34.50 16.96 -61.46
CA PHE A 13 35.46 16.98 -60.36
C PHE A 13 34.81 16.35 -59.12
N GLY A 14 35.34 15.21 -58.69
CA GLY A 14 34.93 14.55 -57.45
C GLY A 14 35.48 15.33 -56.26
N MET A 15 34.62 16.05 -55.56
CA MET A 15 34.92 16.62 -54.24
C MET A 15 34.80 15.48 -53.23
N VAL A 16 35.92 15.03 -52.69
CA VAL A 16 35.94 14.06 -51.57
C VAL A 16 35.47 14.80 -50.31
N LEU A 17 34.20 14.64 -49.98
CA LEU A 17 33.65 15.01 -48.68
C LEU A 17 34.13 13.98 -47.66
N VAL A 18 35.12 14.35 -46.86
CA VAL A 18 35.47 13.63 -45.63
C VAL A 18 34.35 13.88 -44.63
N SER A 19 33.41 12.93 -44.54
CA SER A 19 32.39 12.92 -43.51
C SER A 19 33.05 12.65 -42.15
N LEU A 20 33.33 13.69 -41.37
CA LEU A 20 33.60 13.54 -39.94
C LEU A 20 32.32 13.07 -39.25
N SER A 21 32.19 11.76 -39.04
CA SER A 21 31.21 11.20 -38.12
C SER A 21 31.61 11.58 -36.70
N VAL A 22 31.06 12.68 -36.19
CA VAL A 22 31.11 12.99 -34.76
C VAL A 22 30.29 11.92 -34.05
N MET A 23 30.97 10.92 -33.47
CA MET A 23 30.35 10.07 -32.46
C MET A 23 30.02 10.96 -31.27
N GLY A 24 28.78 11.45 -31.21
CA GLY A 24 28.26 12.14 -30.04
C GLY A 24 28.26 11.16 -28.87
N ALA A 25 29.28 11.24 -28.01
CA ALA A 25 29.25 10.58 -26.73
C ALA A 25 27.98 11.05 -26.00
N CYS A 26 27.17 10.11 -25.53
CA CYS A 26 26.05 10.39 -24.61
C CYS A 26 26.62 10.92 -23.29
N THR A 27 27.06 12.17 -23.26
CA THR A 27 27.46 12.85 -22.03
C THR A 27 26.18 13.36 -21.37
N MET A 28 25.79 12.74 -20.25
CA MET A 28 24.76 13.32 -19.39
C MET A 28 25.18 14.73 -19.01
N LEU A 29 24.29 15.70 -19.24
CA LEU A 29 24.51 17.08 -18.81
C LEU A 29 24.62 17.11 -17.27
N PRO A 30 25.54 17.93 -16.71
CA PRO A 30 25.71 18.05 -15.27
C PRO A 30 24.43 18.57 -14.61
N LEU A 31 24.29 18.30 -13.31
CA LEU A 31 23.18 18.83 -12.51
C LEU A 31 23.18 20.37 -12.53
N THR A 32 22.05 20.97 -12.90
CA THR A 32 21.80 22.40 -12.67
C THR A 32 21.10 22.56 -11.33
N MET A 33 21.87 22.91 -10.30
CA MET A 33 21.36 23.09 -8.94
C MET A 33 20.47 24.34 -8.83
N ASP A 34 19.33 24.20 -8.17
CA ASP A 34 18.48 25.33 -7.80
C ASP A 34 19.02 26.02 -6.54
N THR A 35 19.81 27.08 -6.75
CA THR A 35 20.38 27.91 -5.68
C THR A 35 19.34 28.70 -4.87
N LYS A 36 18.08 28.74 -5.32
CA LYS A 36 16.98 29.44 -4.65
C LYS A 36 16.00 28.48 -3.96
N ALA A 37 16.30 27.18 -3.94
CA ALA A 37 15.45 26.19 -3.31
C ALA A 37 15.22 26.52 -1.82
N THR A 38 13.95 26.49 -1.39
CA THR A 38 13.52 26.70 -0.01
C THR A 38 12.59 25.56 0.41
N ALA A 39 12.42 25.39 1.72
CA ALA A 39 11.53 24.41 2.31
C ALA A 39 10.72 25.05 3.45
N PRO A 40 9.49 24.57 3.71
CA PRO A 40 8.73 25.00 4.88
C PRO A 40 9.44 24.55 6.16
N ALA A 41 9.20 25.24 7.27
CA ALA A 41 9.58 24.77 8.59
C ALA A 41 8.54 23.75 9.07
N LEU A 42 8.98 22.53 9.34
CA LEU A 42 8.13 21.41 9.77
C LEU A 42 8.69 20.79 11.05
N ASP A 43 7.90 20.79 12.12
CA ASP A 43 8.21 20.20 13.42
C ASP A 43 7.26 19.01 13.73
N GLY A 44 7.60 18.15 14.69
CA GLY A 44 6.72 17.05 15.11
C GLY A 44 6.59 15.88 14.11
N TYR A 45 7.53 15.75 13.17
CA TYR A 45 7.62 14.63 12.21
C TYR A 45 8.61 13.54 12.65
N GLY A 46 9.01 13.56 13.92
CA GLY A 46 10.00 12.65 14.47
C GLY A 46 11.40 13.22 14.45
N ASP A 47 12.12 13.00 15.54
CA ASP A 47 13.51 13.40 15.69
C ASP A 47 14.44 12.43 14.96
N THR A 48 15.50 12.97 14.36
CA THR A 48 16.58 12.20 13.76
C THR A 48 17.91 12.83 14.13
N THR A 49 18.91 11.98 14.36
CA THR A 49 20.31 12.38 14.55
C THR A 49 21.14 12.17 13.30
N PHE A 50 20.51 11.77 12.18
CA PHE A 50 21.19 11.49 10.93
C PHE A 50 21.51 12.77 10.19
N VAL A 51 22.76 13.22 10.35
CA VAL A 51 23.29 14.40 9.66
C VAL A 51 24.49 14.06 8.78
N PRO A 52 24.72 14.85 7.72
CA PRO A 52 25.96 14.79 6.95
C PRO A 52 27.15 15.12 7.84
N SER A 53 28.22 14.36 7.71
CA SER A 53 29.50 14.68 8.33
C SER A 53 30.09 15.99 7.81
N GLN A 54 29.82 16.32 6.54
CA GLN A 54 30.28 17.51 5.84
C GLN A 54 29.09 18.35 5.36
N ALA A 55 28.73 19.35 6.16
CA ALA A 55 27.73 20.37 5.83
C ALA A 55 27.86 21.55 6.82
N ASN A 56 27.52 22.76 6.37
CA ASN A 56 27.33 23.91 7.25
C ASN A 56 26.06 23.78 8.12
N GLY A 57 25.93 24.63 9.14
CA GLY A 57 24.83 24.56 10.11
C GLY A 57 23.42 24.63 9.49
N PRO A 58 23.13 25.61 8.61
CA PRO A 58 21.85 25.68 7.91
C PRO A 58 21.53 24.44 7.06
N ALA A 59 22.50 23.92 6.29
CA ALA A 59 22.31 22.72 5.49
C ALA A 59 22.04 21.48 6.34
N ARG A 60 22.72 21.32 7.49
CA ARG A 60 22.46 20.21 8.42
C ARG A 60 21.02 20.19 8.92
N ARG A 61 20.47 21.33 9.35
CA ARG A 61 19.07 21.41 9.83
C ARG A 61 18.05 21.06 8.76
N LEU A 62 18.25 21.55 7.53
CA LEU A 62 17.38 21.21 6.41
C LEU A 62 17.51 19.75 6.01
N PHE A 63 18.71 19.17 6.12
CA PHE A 63 18.93 17.75 5.90
C PHE A 63 18.21 16.90 6.96
N GLU A 64 18.31 17.23 8.25
CA GLU A 64 17.56 16.55 9.33
C GLU A 64 16.06 16.57 9.05
N GLN A 65 15.50 17.73 8.69
CA GLN A 65 14.09 17.82 8.30
C GLN A 65 13.77 16.93 7.10
N GLY A 66 14.63 16.91 6.09
CA GLY A 66 14.49 16.03 4.93
C GLY A 66 14.48 14.55 5.32
N MET A 67 15.28 14.16 6.31
CA MET A 67 15.32 12.81 6.84
C MET A 67 14.07 12.45 7.66
N SER A 68 13.56 13.35 8.50
CA SER A 68 12.27 13.14 9.18
C SER A 68 11.14 12.95 8.16
N GLN A 69 11.11 13.74 7.09
CA GLN A 69 10.14 13.58 6.01
C GLN A 69 10.35 12.29 5.19
N ALA A 70 11.61 11.87 5.02
CA ALA A 70 11.93 10.59 4.38
C ALA A 70 11.40 9.41 5.20
N TYR A 71 11.59 9.41 6.53
CA TYR A 71 10.99 8.40 7.41
C TYR A 71 9.47 8.47 7.42
N ALA A 72 8.88 9.66 7.29
CA ALA A 72 7.44 9.84 7.16
C ALA A 72 6.87 9.44 5.78
N PHE A 73 7.70 8.94 4.86
CA PHE A 73 7.34 8.68 3.45
C PHE A 73 6.74 9.89 2.72
N ASN A 74 7.02 11.10 3.19
CA ASN A 74 6.65 12.33 2.50
C ASN A 74 7.74 12.72 1.49
N ARG A 75 7.78 12.00 0.37
CA ARG A 75 8.78 12.17 -0.68
C ARG A 75 8.89 13.61 -1.20
N PRO A 76 7.79 14.32 -1.54
CA PRO A 76 7.87 15.70 -2.00
C PRO A 76 8.55 16.64 -1.00
N GLU A 77 8.23 16.56 0.29
CA GLU A 77 8.88 17.41 1.30
C GLU A 77 10.32 17.01 1.57
N ALA A 78 10.63 15.71 1.59
CA ALA A 78 12.00 15.23 1.76
C ALA A 78 12.90 15.77 0.63
N ILE A 79 12.48 15.61 -0.63
CA ILE A 79 13.19 16.16 -1.80
C ILE A 79 13.36 17.68 -1.67
N ARG A 80 12.30 18.40 -1.28
CA ARG A 80 12.33 19.86 -1.14
C ARG A 80 13.34 20.30 -0.08
N ALA A 81 13.33 19.66 1.09
CA ALA A 81 14.26 19.94 2.18
C ALA A 81 15.71 19.62 1.80
N PHE A 82 15.97 18.50 1.12
CA PHE A 82 17.32 18.17 0.65
C PHE A 82 17.82 19.13 -0.45
N LYS A 83 16.96 19.57 -1.37
CA LYS A 83 17.31 20.60 -2.36
C LYS A 83 17.63 21.93 -1.68
N ALA A 84 16.83 22.34 -0.69
CA ALA A 84 17.10 23.54 0.10
C ALA A 84 18.41 23.41 0.89
N ALA A 85 18.70 22.25 1.48
CA ALA A 85 19.96 21.97 2.17
C ALA A 85 21.17 22.12 1.22
N LEU A 86 21.06 21.55 0.01
CA LEU A 86 22.10 21.66 -1.02
C LEU A 86 22.27 23.11 -1.52
N ALA A 87 21.19 23.90 -1.59
CA ALA A 87 21.29 25.33 -1.91
C ALA A 87 22.03 26.13 -0.83
N GLN A 88 21.92 25.74 0.44
CA GLN A 88 22.67 26.35 1.54
C GLN A 88 24.15 25.93 1.58
N ASP A 89 24.46 24.71 1.13
CA ASP A 89 25.82 24.19 1.06
C ASP A 89 26.04 23.33 -0.20
N PRO A 90 26.52 23.92 -1.31
CA PRO A 90 26.80 23.17 -2.53
C PRO A 90 27.90 22.09 -2.36
N GLY A 91 28.72 22.18 -1.31
CA GLY A 91 29.73 21.16 -0.99
C GLY A 91 29.16 19.92 -0.30
N CYS A 92 27.89 19.94 0.11
CA CYS A 92 27.26 18.85 0.84
C CYS A 92 26.87 17.69 -0.09
N GLY A 93 27.78 16.73 -0.29
CA GLY A 93 27.52 15.52 -1.08
C GLY A 93 26.32 14.71 -0.60
N MET A 94 26.12 14.62 0.73
CA MET A 94 24.95 13.93 1.30
C MET A 94 23.62 14.65 1.03
N CYS A 95 23.61 15.98 0.92
CA CYS A 95 22.40 16.73 0.58
C CYS A 95 21.92 16.37 -0.83
N ALA A 96 22.86 16.22 -1.78
CA ALA A 96 22.54 15.69 -3.11
C ALA A 96 22.13 14.21 -3.06
N TRP A 97 22.79 13.38 -2.23
CA TRP A 97 22.39 11.99 -2.00
C TRP A 97 20.94 11.87 -1.51
N GLY A 98 20.49 12.72 -0.59
CA GLY A 98 19.11 12.68 -0.07
C GLY A 98 18.07 12.92 -1.17
N VAL A 99 18.33 13.88 -2.07
CA VAL A 99 17.47 14.08 -3.26
C VAL A 99 17.45 12.83 -4.14
N GLY A 100 18.62 12.29 -4.44
CA GLY A 100 18.75 11.09 -5.27
C GLY A 100 18.06 9.88 -4.64
N MET A 101 18.24 9.63 -3.34
CA MET A 101 17.60 8.54 -2.58
C MET A 101 16.08 8.62 -2.71
N MET A 102 15.52 9.81 -2.48
CA MET A 102 14.08 10.06 -2.55
C MET A 102 13.53 10.13 -3.97
N MET A 103 14.32 9.94 -5.03
CA MET A 103 13.81 9.81 -6.40
C MET A 103 13.75 8.35 -6.88
N GLY A 104 14.36 7.40 -6.17
CA GLY A 104 14.43 5.99 -6.58
C GLY A 104 13.14 5.20 -6.29
N PRO A 105 13.17 3.88 -6.47
CA PRO A 105 12.09 3.00 -6.00
C PRO A 105 11.93 3.07 -4.46
N ASN A 106 10.74 2.77 -3.95
CA ASN A 106 10.50 2.53 -2.53
C ASN A 106 9.48 1.39 -2.34
N ILE A 107 9.17 1.07 -1.08
CA ILE A 107 8.25 -0.02 -0.75
C ILE A 107 6.84 0.18 -1.31
N ASN A 108 6.36 1.43 -1.38
CA ASN A 108 5.02 1.79 -1.88
C ASN A 108 4.97 1.93 -3.41
N ASN A 109 6.13 2.16 -4.06
CA ASN A 109 6.29 2.23 -5.50
C ASN A 109 7.66 1.66 -5.88
N SER A 110 7.69 0.34 -6.11
CA SER A 110 8.91 -0.39 -6.48
C SER A 110 9.29 -0.27 -7.97
N GLY A 111 8.55 0.54 -8.74
CA GLY A 111 8.87 0.87 -10.12
C GLY A 111 10.04 1.85 -10.23
N ARG A 112 10.89 1.69 -11.25
CA ARG A 112 12.05 2.57 -11.46
C ARG A 112 11.71 3.87 -12.16
N GLY A 113 10.71 3.89 -13.05
CA GLY A 113 10.32 5.09 -13.79
C GLY A 113 11.49 5.74 -14.54
N ASP A 114 11.43 7.05 -14.72
CA ASP A 114 12.55 7.85 -15.24
C ASP A 114 13.47 8.28 -14.09
N LEU A 115 14.70 7.77 -14.10
CA LEU A 115 15.74 8.04 -13.11
C LEU A 115 16.77 9.07 -13.59
N THR A 116 16.55 9.73 -14.74
CA THR A 116 17.53 10.64 -15.34
C THR A 116 17.97 11.74 -14.37
N GLU A 117 17.03 12.33 -13.65
CA GLU A 117 17.35 13.37 -12.67
C GLU A 117 18.03 12.78 -11.42
N ALA A 118 17.57 11.63 -10.92
CA ALA A 118 18.16 10.95 -9.77
C ALA A 118 19.64 10.61 -10.00
N ILE A 119 20.00 10.18 -11.22
CA ILE A 119 21.38 9.89 -11.61
C ILE A 119 22.27 11.13 -11.55
N LYS A 120 21.77 12.31 -11.93
CA LYS A 120 22.53 13.58 -11.83
C LYS A 120 22.84 13.92 -10.38
N TYR A 121 21.89 13.73 -9.47
CA TYR A 121 22.12 13.94 -8.03
C TYR A 121 23.10 12.91 -7.45
N ALA A 122 23.03 11.65 -7.86
CA ALA A 122 23.99 10.63 -7.45
C ALA A 122 25.42 10.92 -7.96
N ASP A 123 25.59 11.33 -9.22
CA ASP A 123 26.88 11.78 -9.75
C ASP A 123 27.42 13.01 -9.01
N TYR A 124 26.55 13.99 -8.71
CA TYR A 124 26.92 15.16 -7.91
C TYR A 124 27.41 14.75 -6.51
N ALA A 125 26.69 13.86 -5.83
CA ALA A 125 27.05 13.34 -4.51
C ALA A 125 28.42 12.65 -4.54
N VAL A 126 28.69 11.82 -5.56
CA VAL A 126 30.00 11.16 -5.73
C VAL A 126 31.12 12.19 -5.87
N ARG A 127 30.95 13.21 -6.71
CA ARG A 127 31.98 14.25 -6.93
C ARG A 127 32.25 15.12 -5.70
N HIS A 128 31.26 15.29 -4.83
CA HIS A 128 31.35 16.09 -3.60
C HIS A 128 31.46 15.23 -2.34
N SER A 129 31.92 13.98 -2.47
CA SER A 129 32.11 13.07 -1.34
C SER A 129 33.51 13.17 -0.69
N ALA A 130 34.41 13.96 -1.29
CA ALA A 130 35.75 14.19 -0.76
C ALA A 130 35.68 14.97 0.56
N GLY A 131 36.17 14.35 1.64
CA GLY A 131 36.12 14.93 3.00
C GLY A 131 34.96 14.43 3.87
N ALA A 132 33.97 13.74 3.29
CA ALA A 132 32.89 13.11 4.05
C ALA A 132 33.40 11.95 4.92
N SER A 133 32.61 11.50 5.89
CA SER A 133 32.91 10.32 6.71
C SER A 133 32.92 9.03 5.88
N ALA A 134 33.47 7.95 6.43
CA ALA A 134 33.40 6.64 5.78
C ALA A 134 31.95 6.18 5.54
N ARG A 135 31.07 6.38 6.54
CA ARG A 135 29.64 6.06 6.46
C ARG A 135 28.96 6.79 5.31
N ASP A 136 29.15 8.09 5.23
CA ASP A 136 28.51 8.92 4.20
C ASP A 136 28.99 8.52 2.80
N ARG A 137 30.29 8.25 2.62
CA ARG A 137 30.84 7.76 1.35
C ARG A 137 30.29 6.38 0.97
N ASP A 138 30.11 5.49 1.94
CA ASP A 138 29.51 4.17 1.71
C ASP A 138 28.06 4.28 1.22
N LEU A 139 27.25 5.16 1.85
CA LEU A 139 25.86 5.40 1.44
C LEU A 139 25.77 6.06 0.04
N ILE A 140 26.67 7.00 -0.26
CA ILE A 140 26.79 7.59 -1.61
C ILE A 140 27.15 6.53 -2.64
N SER A 141 28.09 5.64 -2.33
CA SER A 141 28.46 4.51 -3.19
C SER A 141 27.30 3.56 -3.43
N ALA A 142 26.51 3.25 -2.41
CA ALA A 142 25.32 2.41 -2.54
C ALA A 142 24.27 3.03 -3.45
N LEU A 143 24.00 4.33 -3.31
CA LEU A 143 23.07 5.02 -4.21
C LEU A 143 23.56 5.05 -5.66
N ALA A 144 24.86 5.26 -5.87
CA ALA A 144 25.47 5.19 -7.20
C ALA A 144 25.28 3.80 -7.83
N LEU A 145 25.46 2.72 -7.07
CA LEU A 145 25.16 1.36 -7.49
C LEU A 145 23.68 1.17 -7.85
N ARG A 146 22.78 1.66 -7.00
CA ARG A 146 21.33 1.54 -7.21
C ARG A 146 20.90 2.09 -8.57
N TYR A 147 21.59 3.10 -9.10
CA TYR A 147 21.27 3.73 -10.39
C TYR A 147 22.20 3.33 -11.54
N GLY A 148 23.05 2.30 -11.36
CA GLY A 148 23.97 1.84 -12.40
C GLY A 148 24.98 2.91 -12.82
N HIS A 149 25.34 3.82 -11.91
CA HIS A 149 26.29 4.88 -12.19
C HIS A 149 27.68 4.31 -12.49
N LYS A 150 28.43 4.92 -13.41
CA LYS A 150 29.76 4.43 -13.86
C LYS A 150 30.81 4.27 -12.75
N SER A 151 30.64 4.96 -11.62
CA SER A 151 31.53 4.84 -10.46
C SER A 151 31.19 3.65 -9.57
N ALA A 152 30.05 2.99 -9.79
CA ALA A 152 29.63 1.86 -8.99
C ALA A 152 30.59 0.68 -9.19
N ARG A 153 31.03 0.08 -8.09
CA ARG A 153 31.81 -1.14 -8.12
C ARG A 153 30.90 -2.30 -8.56
N ALA A 154 31.36 -3.14 -9.48
CA ALA A 154 30.67 -4.38 -9.81
C ALA A 154 30.63 -5.28 -8.56
N ILE A 155 29.42 -5.62 -8.11
CA ILE A 155 29.19 -6.58 -7.04
C ILE A 155 28.78 -7.90 -7.68
N ALA A 156 29.49 -8.99 -7.35
CA ALA A 156 29.07 -10.33 -7.72
C ALA A 156 27.83 -10.67 -6.88
N LEU A 157 26.66 -10.74 -7.53
CA LEU A 157 25.43 -11.15 -6.87
C LEU A 157 25.54 -12.63 -6.49
N PRO A 158 25.33 -13.04 -5.23
CA PRO A 158 25.19 -14.44 -4.91
C PRO A 158 23.99 -15.01 -5.67
N TYR A 159 24.20 -16.16 -6.31
CA TYR A 159 23.25 -16.82 -7.24
C TYR A 159 21.96 -17.30 -6.56
N ALA A 160 21.92 -17.33 -5.21
CA ALA A 160 20.68 -17.47 -4.44
C ALA A 160 19.96 -16.12 -4.41
N ALA A 161 19.37 -15.76 -5.54
CA ALA A 161 18.62 -14.53 -5.72
C ALA A 161 17.57 -14.38 -4.61
N ILE A 162 17.32 -13.13 -4.20
CA ILE A 162 16.20 -12.73 -3.36
C ILE A 162 14.91 -13.09 -4.11
N CYS A 163 14.52 -14.37 -4.02
CA CYS A 163 13.38 -14.91 -4.73
C CYS A 163 12.16 -14.80 -3.82
N SER A 164 11.15 -14.06 -4.27
CA SER A 164 9.79 -14.33 -3.82
C SER A 164 9.29 -15.55 -4.60
N PRO A 165 8.73 -16.59 -3.95
CA PRO A 165 8.29 -17.82 -4.61
C PRO A 165 7.08 -17.64 -5.55
N GLY A 166 6.56 -16.42 -5.73
CA GLY A 166 5.39 -16.13 -6.55
C GLY A 166 5.70 -15.73 -8.00
N ASP A 167 4.70 -15.88 -8.87
CA ASP A 167 4.71 -15.45 -10.28
C ASP A 167 4.63 -13.91 -10.48
N GLY A 168 5.04 -13.15 -9.45
CA GLY A 168 5.03 -11.69 -9.46
C GLY A 168 6.15 -11.08 -10.31
N PRO A 169 6.07 -9.78 -10.64
CA PRO A 169 7.14 -9.10 -11.35
C PRO A 169 8.42 -9.13 -10.52
N LYS A 170 9.50 -9.68 -11.09
CA LYS A 170 10.80 -9.78 -10.42
C LYS A 170 11.38 -8.40 -10.10
N ALA A 171 12.09 -8.28 -8.99
CA ALA A 171 12.81 -7.06 -8.64
C ALA A 171 13.87 -6.74 -9.71
N ASP A 172 14.15 -5.46 -9.89
CA ASP A 172 15.23 -5.05 -10.78
C ASP A 172 16.58 -5.54 -10.22
N PRO A 173 17.49 -6.09 -11.05
CA PRO A 173 18.80 -6.54 -10.60
C PRO A 173 19.62 -5.48 -9.85
N LEU A 174 19.45 -4.20 -10.17
CA LEU A 174 20.13 -3.11 -9.46
C LEU A 174 19.57 -2.87 -8.06
N ASP A 175 18.28 -3.10 -7.83
CA ASP A 175 17.69 -3.02 -6.49
C ASP A 175 18.11 -4.22 -5.62
N ILE A 176 18.26 -5.41 -6.22
CA ILE A 176 18.86 -6.59 -5.57
C ILE A 176 20.32 -6.31 -5.18
N ALA A 177 21.10 -5.73 -6.10
CA ALA A 177 22.50 -5.36 -5.84
C ALA A 177 22.62 -4.28 -4.77
N TYR A 178 21.73 -3.29 -4.79
CA TYR A 178 21.64 -2.25 -3.77
C TYR A 178 21.34 -2.84 -2.39
N ALA A 179 20.34 -3.72 -2.26
CA ALA A 179 20.02 -4.39 -0.99
C ALA A 179 21.19 -5.23 -0.46
N ALA A 180 21.87 -5.97 -1.32
CA ALA A 180 23.07 -6.73 -0.94
C ALA A 180 24.19 -5.81 -0.43
N HIS A 181 24.43 -4.68 -1.08
CA HIS A 181 25.45 -3.74 -0.63
C HIS A 181 25.05 -3.01 0.66
N MET A 182 23.78 -2.65 0.81
CA MET A 182 23.26 -2.06 2.04
C MET A 182 23.40 -3.01 3.23
N ARG A 183 23.26 -4.33 3.02
CA ARG A 183 23.56 -5.35 4.03
C ARG A 183 25.02 -5.31 4.48
N GLU A 184 25.96 -5.22 3.55
CA GLU A 184 27.40 -5.08 3.87
C GLU A 184 27.69 -3.79 4.64
N ILE A 185 27.00 -2.70 4.31
CA ILE A 185 27.10 -1.42 5.02
C ILE A 185 26.53 -1.57 6.44
N ALA A 186 25.36 -2.19 6.61
CA ALA A 186 24.77 -2.44 7.92
C ALA A 186 25.68 -3.31 8.81
N ALA A 187 26.37 -4.30 8.25
CA ALA A 187 27.35 -5.09 8.97
C ALA A 187 28.59 -4.28 9.41
N ARG A 188 28.99 -3.26 8.64
CA ARG A 188 30.10 -2.34 8.99
C ARG A 188 29.70 -1.30 10.04
N TYR A 189 28.42 -0.91 10.09
CA TYR A 189 27.89 0.09 11.03
C TYR A 189 26.76 -0.50 11.89
N PRO A 190 27.00 -1.56 12.69
CA PRO A 190 25.94 -2.31 13.37
C PRO A 190 25.23 -1.56 14.50
N LEU A 191 25.73 -0.37 14.88
CA LEU A 191 25.12 0.50 15.89
C LEU A 191 24.41 1.71 15.27
N ASP A 192 24.49 1.89 13.94
CA ASP A 192 23.85 3.01 13.25
C ASP A 192 22.42 2.62 12.85
N PRO A 193 21.39 3.18 13.51
CA PRO A 193 20.00 2.81 13.28
C PRO A 193 19.47 3.30 11.92
N ASP A 194 20.05 4.38 11.38
CA ASP A 194 19.64 4.95 10.11
C ASP A 194 20.11 4.06 8.95
N VAL A 195 21.36 3.58 9.02
CA VAL A 195 21.89 2.59 8.06
C VAL A 195 21.04 1.32 8.04
N LEU A 196 20.65 0.81 9.22
CA LEU A 196 19.78 -0.36 9.30
C LEU A 196 18.38 -0.09 8.72
N SER A 197 17.84 1.11 8.95
CA SER A 197 16.55 1.53 8.36
C SER A 197 16.61 1.55 6.83
N PHE A 198 17.70 2.07 6.25
CA PHE A 198 17.90 2.06 4.79
C PHE A 198 18.10 0.65 4.23
N TYR A 199 18.77 -0.23 4.97
CA TYR A 199 18.89 -1.64 4.58
C TYR A 199 17.52 -2.34 4.59
N ALA A 200 16.70 -2.09 5.64
CA ALA A 200 15.36 -2.65 5.72
C ALA A 200 14.51 -2.27 4.49
N GLU A 201 14.49 -0.99 4.11
CA GLU A 201 13.81 -0.55 2.89
C GLU A 201 14.36 -1.25 1.64
N ALA A 202 15.68 -1.30 1.49
CA ALA A 202 16.32 -1.89 0.32
C ALA A 202 15.92 -3.37 0.14
N GLU A 203 15.91 -4.14 1.23
CA GLU A 203 15.53 -5.56 1.20
C GLU A 203 14.02 -5.74 0.93
N LEU A 204 13.15 -4.87 1.47
CA LEU A 204 11.71 -4.90 1.19
C LEU A 204 11.40 -4.57 -0.28
N VAL A 205 12.15 -3.65 -0.89
CA VAL A 205 12.06 -3.34 -2.33
C VAL A 205 12.59 -4.50 -3.18
N ALA A 206 13.70 -5.12 -2.76
CA ALA A 206 14.32 -6.22 -3.51
C ALA A 206 13.55 -7.55 -3.38
N THR A 207 12.88 -7.78 -2.26
CA THR A 207 11.96 -8.91 -2.07
C THR A 207 10.57 -8.49 -2.51
N ARG A 208 10.26 -8.54 -3.82
CA ARG A 208 8.97 -8.02 -4.31
C ARG A 208 7.76 -8.86 -3.86
N GLY A 209 7.06 -8.36 -2.84
CA GLY A 209 5.77 -8.85 -2.38
C GLY A 209 5.80 -10.26 -1.79
N GLY A 210 4.79 -10.58 -0.98
CA GLY A 210 4.71 -11.88 -0.30
C GLY A 210 5.93 -12.09 0.61
N TRP A 211 6.26 -11.13 1.46
CA TRP A 211 7.42 -11.21 2.35
C TRP A 211 7.33 -12.35 3.36
N TRP A 212 6.11 -12.75 3.69
CA TRP A 212 5.80 -13.83 4.59
C TRP A 212 4.76 -14.73 3.95
N ASP A 213 4.92 -16.03 4.14
CA ASP A 213 3.86 -16.97 3.87
C ASP A 213 2.70 -16.72 4.86
N GLU A 214 1.52 -16.43 4.34
CA GLU A 214 0.36 -15.99 5.14
C GLU A 214 -0.21 -17.09 6.06
N GLU A 215 0.13 -18.36 5.82
CA GLU A 215 -0.34 -19.49 6.64
C GLU A 215 0.70 -19.92 7.68
N THR A 216 1.97 -20.03 7.26
CA THR A 216 3.05 -20.60 8.06
C THR A 216 3.92 -19.54 8.73
N GLY A 217 3.86 -18.28 8.31
CA GLY A 217 4.73 -17.21 8.80
C GLY A 217 6.20 -17.40 8.43
N LYS A 218 6.51 -18.20 7.39
CA LYS A 218 7.88 -18.35 6.90
C LYS A 218 8.28 -17.12 6.08
N PRO A 219 9.47 -16.53 6.34
CA PRO A 219 9.94 -15.38 5.57
C PRO A 219 10.39 -15.79 4.17
N ASN A 220 10.21 -14.88 3.21
CA ASN A 220 10.79 -14.92 1.88
C ASN A 220 11.99 -13.97 1.80
N GLY A 221 12.97 -14.31 0.95
CA GLY A 221 14.20 -13.54 0.83
C GLY A 221 14.92 -13.43 2.18
N ARG A 222 15.37 -12.22 2.53
CA ARG A 222 15.97 -11.93 3.84
C ARG A 222 15.09 -11.08 4.74
N VAL A 223 13.79 -11.00 4.49
CA VAL A 223 12.89 -10.16 5.31
C VAL A 223 12.87 -10.61 6.77
N GLY A 224 12.99 -11.92 7.02
CA GLY A 224 13.15 -12.46 8.38
C GLY A 224 14.42 -11.97 9.09
N GLU A 225 15.57 -12.01 8.40
CA GLU A 225 16.85 -11.50 8.92
C GLU A 225 16.76 -10.00 9.22
N VAL A 226 16.16 -9.22 8.32
CA VAL A 226 15.94 -7.77 8.52
C VAL A 226 15.06 -7.52 9.74
N ALA A 227 13.94 -8.23 9.88
CA ALA A 227 13.05 -8.08 11.04
C ALA A 227 13.79 -8.37 12.35
N ASP A 228 14.60 -9.43 12.41
CA ASP A 228 15.41 -9.77 13.59
C ASP A 228 16.43 -8.67 13.92
N MET A 229 17.09 -8.12 12.91
CA MET A 229 18.05 -7.03 13.10
C MET A 229 17.37 -5.74 13.60
N VAL A 230 16.24 -5.36 13.00
CA VAL A 230 15.48 -4.16 13.39
C VAL A 230 14.94 -4.30 14.81
N GLU A 231 14.39 -5.45 15.16
CA GLU A 231 13.89 -5.76 16.51
C GLU A 231 15.01 -5.68 17.56
N ALA A 232 16.20 -6.24 17.27
CA ALA A 232 17.36 -6.15 18.14
C ALA A 232 17.88 -4.70 18.30
N ALA A 233 17.81 -3.89 17.23
CA ALA A 233 18.20 -2.49 17.29
C ALA A 233 17.20 -1.65 18.11
N LEU A 234 15.90 -1.92 18.00
CA LEU A 234 14.85 -1.26 18.78
C LEU A 234 14.97 -1.52 20.29
N ALA A 235 15.52 -2.67 20.70
CA ALA A 235 15.82 -2.92 22.11
C ALA A 235 16.82 -1.91 22.69
N LYS A 236 17.70 -1.33 21.86
CA LYS A 236 18.70 -0.32 22.25
C LYS A 236 18.27 1.10 21.93
N GLN A 237 17.52 1.28 20.85
CA GLN A 237 17.12 2.57 20.29
C GLN A 237 15.59 2.60 20.09
N PRO A 238 14.79 2.48 21.17
CA PRO A 238 13.35 2.27 21.08
C PRO A 238 12.59 3.44 20.47
N ASN A 239 13.18 4.63 20.44
CA ASN A 239 12.57 5.86 19.93
C ASN A 239 13.04 6.22 18.52
N HIS A 240 13.83 5.37 17.85
CA HIS A 240 14.27 5.66 16.49
C HIS A 240 13.10 5.51 15.50
N VAL A 241 12.72 6.61 14.86
CA VAL A 241 11.51 6.70 14.01
C VAL A 241 11.59 5.71 12.85
N GLY A 242 12.71 5.69 12.12
CA GLY A 242 12.91 4.78 10.99
C GLY A 242 12.84 3.30 11.39
N LEU A 243 13.36 2.93 12.57
CA LEU A 243 13.35 1.52 13.00
C LEU A 243 11.94 1.09 13.39
N ASN A 244 11.20 1.94 14.13
CA ASN A 244 9.81 1.62 14.47
C ASN A 244 8.94 1.51 13.22
N HIS A 245 9.12 2.43 12.26
CA HIS A 245 8.38 2.42 11.00
C HIS A 245 8.69 1.16 10.18
N TYR A 246 9.97 0.86 9.93
CA TYR A 246 10.33 -0.34 9.16
C TYR A 246 10.09 -1.64 9.91
N MET A 247 10.01 -1.64 11.24
CA MET A 247 9.56 -2.82 11.98
C MET A 247 8.12 -3.18 11.62
N ILE A 248 7.22 -2.18 11.57
CA ILE A 248 5.82 -2.41 11.17
C ILE A 248 5.76 -3.00 9.76
N HIS A 249 6.42 -2.38 8.77
CA HIS A 249 6.44 -2.88 7.40
C HIS A 249 7.09 -4.27 7.26
N SER A 250 8.15 -4.55 8.01
CA SER A 250 8.91 -5.80 7.87
C SER A 250 8.14 -7.02 8.36
N VAL A 251 7.12 -6.85 9.21
CA VAL A 251 6.29 -7.94 9.74
C VAL A 251 4.81 -7.70 9.53
N ASP A 252 4.45 -7.06 8.42
CA ASP A 252 3.06 -6.71 8.09
C ASP A 252 2.27 -7.91 7.54
N ALA A 253 2.16 -8.95 8.35
CA ALA A 253 1.38 -10.14 8.05
C ALA A 253 0.89 -10.79 9.35
N VAL A 254 -0.35 -11.29 9.35
CA VAL A 254 -1.00 -11.86 10.55
C VAL A 254 -0.11 -12.82 11.35
N PRO A 255 0.62 -13.80 10.75
CA PRO A 255 1.42 -14.75 11.53
C PRO A 255 2.59 -14.12 12.31
N VAL A 256 3.06 -12.94 11.91
CA VAL A 256 4.28 -12.30 12.45
C VAL A 256 4.05 -10.89 13.02
N ALA A 257 2.88 -10.29 12.81
CA ALA A 257 2.57 -8.91 13.20
C ALA A 257 2.73 -8.62 14.69
N SER A 258 2.58 -9.63 15.56
CA SER A 258 2.78 -9.47 17.01
C SER A 258 4.16 -8.89 17.38
N ARG A 259 5.18 -9.12 16.55
CA ARG A 259 6.54 -8.57 16.73
C ARG A 259 6.59 -7.04 16.65
N ALA A 260 5.69 -6.43 15.88
CA ALA A 260 5.65 -4.97 15.70
C ALA A 260 4.76 -4.24 16.72
N VAL A 261 4.04 -4.92 17.61
CA VAL A 261 3.09 -4.28 18.55
C VAL A 261 3.75 -3.17 19.36
N ALA A 262 4.93 -3.44 19.90
CA ALA A 262 5.66 -2.45 20.69
C ALA A 262 6.11 -1.23 19.85
N ALA A 263 6.44 -1.43 18.57
CA ALA A 263 6.78 -0.35 17.66
C ALA A 263 5.55 0.48 17.28
N ALA A 264 4.44 -0.20 16.96
CA ALA A 264 3.14 0.41 16.66
C ALA A 264 2.61 1.27 17.83
N ASP A 265 2.74 0.79 19.07
CA ASP A 265 2.30 1.53 20.26
C ASP A 265 3.09 2.84 20.50
N ARG A 266 4.32 2.94 19.99
CA ARG A 266 5.19 4.12 20.19
C ARG A 266 5.19 5.09 19.03
N LEU A 267 5.11 4.59 17.78
CA LEU A 267 5.43 5.37 16.58
C LEU A 267 4.63 6.68 16.46
N GLY A 268 3.32 6.64 16.72
CA GLY A 268 2.47 7.82 16.62
C GLY A 268 2.87 8.94 17.60
N ALA A 269 3.40 8.60 18.78
CA ALA A 269 3.88 9.58 19.74
C ALA A 269 5.23 10.20 19.35
N LEU A 270 6.04 9.47 18.56
CA LEU A 270 7.33 9.98 18.07
C LEU A 270 7.14 11.01 16.95
N ALA A 271 6.10 10.88 16.13
CA ALA A 271 5.85 11.76 14.99
C ALA A 271 4.38 12.24 14.91
N PRO A 272 3.89 13.00 15.91
CA PRO A 272 2.48 13.32 16.07
C PRO A 272 1.90 14.26 15.00
N LYS A 273 2.72 14.83 14.12
CA LYS A 273 2.27 15.65 12.98
C LYS A 273 2.44 14.95 11.63
N SER A 274 2.97 13.73 11.62
CA SER A 274 3.06 12.91 10.41
C SER A 274 1.81 12.05 10.26
N ALA A 275 0.93 12.41 9.31
CA ALA A 275 -0.27 11.62 9.04
C ALA A 275 0.07 10.15 8.73
N HIS A 276 1.07 9.91 7.89
CA HIS A 276 1.55 8.55 7.57
C HIS A 276 2.00 7.80 8.83
N LEU A 277 2.90 8.36 9.64
CA LEU A 277 3.43 7.66 10.82
C LEU A 277 2.41 7.50 11.94
N LEU A 278 1.42 8.38 12.02
CA LEU A 278 0.24 8.19 12.87
C LEU A 278 -0.60 7.02 12.40
N HIS A 279 -0.80 6.87 11.10
CA HIS A 279 -1.59 5.79 10.52
C HIS A 279 -0.87 4.42 10.63
N MET A 280 0.44 4.34 10.38
CA MET A 280 1.20 3.09 10.28
C MET A 280 0.89 2.04 11.37
N PRO A 281 0.74 2.37 12.66
CA PRO A 281 0.28 1.43 13.69
C PRO A 281 -0.99 0.63 13.34
N SER A 282 -1.89 1.17 12.52
CA SER A 282 -3.13 0.49 12.12
C SER A 282 -2.90 -0.78 11.31
N HIS A 283 -1.79 -0.89 10.59
CA HIS A 283 -1.38 -2.12 9.90
C HIS A 283 -1.20 -3.26 10.91
N THR A 284 -0.35 -3.04 11.93
CA THR A 284 -0.15 -4.00 13.01
C THR A 284 -1.44 -4.24 13.78
N TYR A 285 -2.17 -3.18 14.16
CA TYR A 285 -3.40 -3.32 14.94
C TYR A 285 -4.48 -4.13 14.21
N ALA A 286 -4.67 -3.93 12.91
CA ALA A 286 -5.57 -4.75 12.11
C ALA A 286 -5.13 -6.22 12.09
N ASN A 287 -3.85 -6.48 11.90
CA ASN A 287 -3.28 -7.83 11.84
C ASN A 287 -3.32 -8.58 13.19
N VAL A 288 -3.37 -7.87 14.33
CA VAL A 288 -3.52 -8.49 15.67
C VAL A 288 -4.92 -8.35 16.26
N GLY A 289 -5.88 -7.80 15.50
CA GLY A 289 -7.28 -7.68 15.92
C GLY A 289 -7.59 -6.54 16.90
N ARG A 290 -6.72 -5.53 17.01
CA ARG A 290 -6.92 -4.29 17.80
C ARG A 290 -7.65 -3.21 16.98
N TYR A 291 -8.83 -3.53 16.45
CA TYR A 291 -9.55 -2.64 15.51
C TYR A 291 -9.88 -1.25 16.08
N ALA A 292 -10.23 -1.14 17.36
CA ALA A 292 -10.47 0.16 17.99
C ALA A 292 -9.23 1.06 18.02
N ASP A 293 -8.04 0.48 18.23
CA ASP A 293 -6.80 1.23 18.13
C ASP A 293 -6.52 1.62 16.68
N ALA A 294 -6.77 0.73 15.72
CA ALA A 294 -6.67 1.04 14.29
C ALA A 294 -7.57 2.22 13.90
N THR A 295 -8.83 2.25 14.33
CA THR A 295 -9.73 3.38 14.09
C THR A 295 -9.18 4.67 14.69
N ARG A 296 -8.77 4.64 15.98
CA ARG A 296 -8.30 5.83 16.70
C ARG A 296 -7.10 6.47 16.02
N VAL A 297 -6.10 5.68 15.62
CA VAL A 297 -4.88 6.23 15.01
C VAL A 297 -5.15 6.77 13.60
N ASN A 298 -6.10 6.20 12.86
CA ASN A 298 -6.48 6.75 11.55
C ASN A 298 -7.30 8.05 11.68
N GLN A 299 -8.15 8.20 12.71
CA GLN A 299 -8.79 9.48 13.00
C GLN A 299 -7.75 10.59 13.28
N GLN A 300 -6.67 10.24 13.99
CA GLN A 300 -5.55 11.15 14.22
C GLN A 300 -4.80 11.47 12.91
N ALA A 301 -4.55 10.46 12.08
CA ALA A 301 -3.87 10.61 10.80
C ALA A 301 -4.64 11.51 9.82
N VAL A 302 -5.97 11.31 9.67
CA VAL A 302 -6.83 12.14 8.82
C VAL A 302 -6.80 13.60 9.27
N ALA A 303 -6.90 13.86 10.59
CA ALA A 303 -6.80 15.22 11.12
C ALA A 303 -5.40 15.84 10.91
N ALA A 304 -4.34 15.03 10.99
CA ALA A 304 -2.97 15.49 10.77
C ALA A 304 -2.70 15.86 9.30
N ASP A 305 -3.28 15.15 8.32
CA ASP A 305 -3.20 15.52 6.91
C ASP A 305 -3.81 16.91 6.66
N GLU A 306 -5.01 17.18 7.18
CA GLU A 306 -5.66 18.49 7.04
C GLU A 306 -4.83 19.62 7.66
N ALA A 307 -4.30 19.39 8.86
CA ALA A 307 -3.45 20.35 9.54
C ALA A 307 -2.13 20.62 8.78
N PHE A 308 -1.54 19.58 8.19
CA PHE A 308 -0.32 19.68 7.40
C PHE A 308 -0.51 20.55 6.15
N PHE A 309 -1.56 20.33 5.36
CA PHE A 309 -1.83 21.15 4.18
C PHE A 309 -2.17 22.61 4.54
N ALA A 310 -2.87 22.82 5.66
CA ALA A 310 -3.10 24.17 6.18
C ALA A 310 -1.80 24.88 6.55
N GLU A 311 -0.84 24.16 7.16
CA GLU A 311 0.46 24.72 7.54
C GLU A 311 1.33 25.04 6.32
N LEU A 312 1.41 24.12 5.35
CA LEU A 312 2.11 24.36 4.08
C LEU A 312 1.58 25.63 3.39
N LYS A 313 0.26 25.79 3.33
CA LYS A 313 -0.39 26.93 2.68
C LYS A 313 -0.01 28.27 3.32
N LYS A 314 0.10 28.34 4.66
CA LYS A 314 0.53 29.54 5.37
C LYS A 314 1.95 29.96 5.01
N GLN A 315 2.80 28.99 4.71
CA GLN A 315 4.20 29.21 4.33
C GLN A 315 4.41 29.37 2.81
N GLY A 316 3.32 29.37 2.01
CA GLY A 316 3.37 29.56 0.56
C GLY A 316 3.58 28.29 -0.27
N PHE A 317 3.40 27.11 0.32
CA PHE A 317 3.50 25.81 -0.35
C PHE A 317 2.11 25.17 -0.52
N THR A 318 1.86 24.51 -1.65
CA THR A 318 0.52 23.99 -1.99
C THR A 318 0.49 22.53 -2.46
N VAL A 319 1.64 21.91 -2.70
CA VAL A 319 1.73 20.55 -3.23
C VAL A 319 2.62 19.71 -2.32
N SER A 320 2.12 18.55 -1.89
CA SER A 320 2.86 17.59 -1.07
C SER A 320 2.24 16.20 -1.17
N MET A 321 2.75 15.24 -0.39
CA MET A 321 2.11 13.94 -0.25
C MET A 321 0.79 14.07 0.50
N ASP A 322 -0.27 13.45 -0.03
CA ASP A 322 -1.60 13.42 0.57
C ASP A 322 -1.98 11.98 0.88
N TRP A 323 -2.09 11.65 2.17
CA TRP A 323 -2.43 10.31 2.62
C TRP A 323 -3.92 10.13 2.92
N ARG A 324 -4.75 11.15 2.70
CA ARG A 324 -6.17 11.12 3.10
C ARG A 324 -6.94 9.97 2.48
N ASP A 325 -6.68 9.63 1.21
CA ASP A 325 -7.31 8.48 0.54
C ASP A 325 -7.08 7.18 1.35
N HIS A 326 -5.82 6.90 1.67
CA HIS A 326 -5.40 5.70 2.37
C HIS A 326 -5.82 5.69 3.86
N ASN A 327 -5.59 6.80 4.56
CA ASN A 327 -5.91 6.95 5.99
C ASN A 327 -7.42 6.85 6.24
N THR A 328 -8.23 7.47 5.38
CA THR A 328 -9.70 7.41 5.49
C THR A 328 -10.22 6.01 5.15
N HIS A 329 -9.61 5.32 4.19
CA HIS A 329 -9.96 3.93 3.87
C HIS A 329 -9.64 2.97 5.03
N PHE A 330 -8.50 3.13 5.69
CA PHE A 330 -8.18 2.36 6.90
C PHE A 330 -9.11 2.71 8.07
N GLN A 331 -9.50 3.98 8.22
CA GLN A 331 -10.51 4.40 9.21
C GLN A 331 -11.85 3.70 8.97
N TRP A 332 -12.31 3.65 7.72
CA TRP A 332 -13.51 2.89 7.34
C TRP A 332 -13.40 1.42 7.75
N TYR A 333 -12.30 0.77 7.38
CA TYR A 333 -12.08 -0.64 7.70
C TYR A 333 -12.07 -0.88 9.22
N GLY A 334 -11.29 -0.09 9.97
CA GLY A 334 -11.23 -0.20 11.43
C GLY A 334 -12.60 -0.02 12.10
N ALA A 335 -13.32 1.04 11.74
CA ALA A 335 -14.64 1.36 12.28
C ALA A 335 -15.67 0.26 11.99
N LEU A 336 -15.64 -0.29 10.77
CA LEU A 336 -16.51 -1.39 10.37
C LEU A 336 -16.19 -2.66 11.17
N MET A 337 -14.92 -2.99 11.36
CA MET A 337 -14.49 -4.21 12.05
C MET A 337 -14.75 -4.17 13.56
N GLU A 338 -14.66 -3.00 14.19
CA GLU A 338 -15.03 -2.83 15.61
C GLU A 338 -16.54 -2.64 15.86
N GLY A 339 -17.34 -2.57 14.79
CA GLY A 339 -18.80 -2.49 14.87
C GLY A 339 -19.37 -1.10 15.12
N ARG A 340 -18.62 -0.02 14.86
CA ARG A 340 -19.09 1.36 14.96
C ARG A 340 -19.75 1.79 13.64
N SER A 341 -20.95 1.29 13.40
CA SER A 341 -21.69 1.41 12.13
C SER A 341 -21.84 2.83 11.62
N ALA A 342 -22.15 3.80 12.50
CA ALA A 342 -22.29 5.20 12.12
C ALA A 342 -20.95 5.78 11.60
N LEU A 343 -19.86 5.58 12.35
CA LEU A 343 -18.53 6.04 11.95
C LEU A 343 -18.03 5.32 10.70
N ALA A 344 -18.33 4.03 10.55
CA ALA A 344 -17.99 3.27 9.35
C ALA A 344 -18.66 3.88 8.12
N LEU A 345 -19.96 4.19 8.18
CA LEU A 345 -20.66 4.81 7.05
C LEU A 345 -20.18 6.25 6.79
N GLU A 346 -19.91 7.04 7.83
CA GLU A 346 -19.31 8.37 7.69
C GLU A 346 -17.95 8.30 6.96
N SER A 347 -17.08 7.41 7.41
CA SER A 347 -15.75 7.20 6.82
C SER A 347 -15.85 6.67 5.39
N ALA A 348 -16.83 5.82 5.09
CA ALA A 348 -17.11 5.35 3.74
C ALA A 348 -17.52 6.49 2.80
N ARG A 349 -18.33 7.45 3.28
CA ARG A 349 -18.73 8.63 2.51
C ARG A 349 -17.54 9.57 2.28
N ALA A 350 -16.72 9.78 3.30
CA ALA A 350 -15.48 10.56 3.18
C ALA A 350 -14.53 9.92 2.15
N THR A 351 -14.37 8.59 2.19
CA THR A 351 -13.59 7.82 1.21
C THR A 351 -14.13 8.03 -0.21
N ALA A 352 -15.45 7.92 -0.41
CA ALA A 352 -16.07 8.15 -1.71
C ALA A 352 -15.87 9.58 -2.22
N ALA A 353 -15.84 10.57 -1.34
CA ALA A 353 -15.65 11.98 -1.68
C ALA A 353 -14.20 12.32 -2.10
N LEU A 354 -13.22 11.55 -1.63
CA LEU A 354 -11.80 11.69 -2.01
C LEU A 354 -11.46 11.06 -3.36
N ALA A 355 -12.38 10.30 -3.95
CA ALA A 355 -12.15 9.59 -5.20
C ALA A 355 -11.99 10.54 -6.40
N GLU A 356 -10.78 10.65 -6.93
CA GLU A 356 -10.46 11.51 -8.07
C GLU A 356 -10.37 10.76 -9.41
N GLY A 357 -10.85 11.41 -10.46
CA GLY A 357 -10.73 10.94 -11.85
C GLY A 357 -11.73 9.85 -12.28
N ASP A 358 -11.66 9.52 -13.57
CA ASP A 358 -12.46 8.48 -14.23
C ASP A 358 -11.60 7.22 -14.46
N ASN A 359 -11.43 6.44 -13.40
CA ASN A 359 -10.64 5.20 -13.40
C ASN A 359 -11.31 4.15 -12.48
N VAL A 360 -10.93 2.88 -12.61
CA VAL A 360 -11.56 1.76 -11.88
C VAL A 360 -11.36 1.84 -10.35
N TRP A 361 -10.23 2.40 -9.90
CA TRP A 361 -9.95 2.59 -8.48
C TRP A 361 -10.89 3.64 -7.87
N ALA A 362 -11.06 4.78 -8.55
CA ALA A 362 -11.98 5.82 -8.13
C ALA A 362 -13.44 5.32 -8.09
N ASP A 363 -13.84 4.47 -9.04
CA ASP A 363 -15.15 3.81 -9.04
C ASP A 363 -15.32 2.84 -7.86
N TYR A 364 -14.26 2.12 -7.46
CA TYR A 364 -14.26 1.32 -6.25
C TYR A 364 -14.40 2.19 -5.00
N MET A 365 -13.61 3.25 -4.87
CA MET A 365 -13.67 4.16 -3.71
C MET A 365 -15.06 4.80 -3.54
N ARG A 366 -15.70 5.16 -4.66
CA ARG A 366 -17.10 5.64 -4.68
C ARG A 366 -18.13 4.59 -4.25
N SER A 367 -17.78 3.31 -4.25
CA SER A 367 -18.65 2.18 -3.87
C SER A 367 -18.53 1.77 -2.41
N VAL A 368 -17.56 2.30 -1.65
CA VAL A 368 -17.36 1.94 -0.24
C VAL A 368 -18.64 2.12 0.61
N PRO A 369 -19.50 3.16 0.39
CA PRO A 369 -20.78 3.25 1.09
C PRO A 369 -21.74 2.08 0.80
N VAL A 370 -21.81 1.62 -0.46
CA VAL A 370 -22.63 0.46 -0.85
C VAL A 370 -22.13 -0.80 -0.13
N LEU A 371 -20.80 -1.02 -0.13
CA LEU A 371 -20.18 -2.15 0.56
C LEU A 371 -20.45 -2.12 2.07
N THR A 372 -20.42 -0.93 2.67
CA THR A 372 -20.70 -0.71 4.10
C THR A 372 -22.15 -1.06 4.45
N MET A 373 -23.12 -0.52 3.72
CA MET A 373 -24.53 -0.81 3.98
C MET A 373 -24.87 -2.28 3.71
N LEU A 374 -24.20 -2.91 2.73
CA LEU A 374 -24.33 -4.33 2.46
C LEU A 374 -23.79 -5.18 3.61
N HIS A 375 -22.66 -4.81 4.21
CA HIS A 375 -22.09 -5.48 5.38
C HIS A 375 -23.00 -5.34 6.61
N LEU A 376 -23.54 -4.13 6.82
CA LEU A 376 -24.47 -3.80 7.91
C LEU A 376 -25.91 -4.28 7.68
N GLN A 377 -26.19 -4.95 6.55
CA GLN A 377 -27.54 -5.41 6.18
C GLN A 377 -28.62 -4.29 6.13
N ARG A 378 -28.24 -3.06 5.79
CA ARG A 378 -29.14 -1.89 5.71
C ARG A 378 -29.92 -1.88 4.39
N TRP A 379 -30.81 -2.86 4.22
CA TRP A 379 -31.52 -3.12 2.96
C TRP A 379 -32.32 -1.93 2.44
N ASP A 380 -33.11 -1.29 3.30
CA ASP A 380 -33.95 -0.16 2.91
C ASP A 380 -33.14 1.07 2.46
N GLU A 381 -31.93 1.23 3.00
CA GLU A 381 -31.03 2.31 2.61
C GLU A 381 -30.29 1.98 1.32
N LEU A 382 -29.85 0.73 1.14
CA LEU A 382 -29.29 0.27 -0.14
C LEU A 382 -30.25 0.45 -1.31
N LEU A 383 -31.56 0.23 -1.09
CA LEU A 383 -32.57 0.44 -2.11
C LEU A 383 -32.77 1.93 -2.48
N LYS A 384 -32.43 2.85 -1.57
CA LYS A 384 -32.53 4.31 -1.76
C LYS A 384 -31.21 4.94 -2.15
N GLU A 385 -30.12 4.19 -2.07
CA GLU A 385 -28.78 4.67 -2.34
C GLU A 385 -28.66 5.14 -3.80
N PRO A 386 -28.22 6.39 -4.06
CA PRO A 386 -27.98 6.85 -5.42
C PRO A 386 -26.87 6.05 -6.09
N LEU A 387 -26.97 5.87 -7.41
CA LEU A 387 -25.89 5.33 -8.23
C LEU A 387 -24.66 6.24 -8.07
N PRO A 388 -23.50 5.73 -7.58
CA PRO A 388 -22.30 6.55 -7.48
C PRO A 388 -21.82 6.98 -8.87
N ALA A 389 -21.23 8.18 -8.97
CA ALA A 389 -20.61 8.63 -10.20
C ALA A 389 -19.48 7.67 -10.62
N GLY A 390 -19.24 7.55 -11.93
CA GLY A 390 -18.18 6.68 -12.45
C GLY A 390 -18.42 6.23 -13.88
N GLY A 391 -17.34 6.04 -14.63
CA GLY A 391 -17.37 5.65 -16.04
C GLY A 391 -16.71 4.31 -16.36
N LYS A 392 -16.22 3.56 -15.34
CA LYS A 392 -15.46 2.32 -15.52
C LYS A 392 -16.18 1.06 -15.04
N ASP A 393 -17.51 1.13 -15.00
CA ASP A 393 -18.43 0.03 -14.68
C ASP A 393 -18.38 -0.50 -13.24
N MET A 394 -17.27 -0.38 -12.51
CA MET A 394 -17.12 -0.91 -11.14
C MET A 394 -18.14 -0.30 -10.17
N ALA A 395 -18.33 1.03 -10.21
CA ALA A 395 -19.27 1.72 -9.33
C ALA A 395 -20.71 1.27 -9.57
N ALA A 396 -21.11 1.24 -10.84
CA ALA A 396 -22.43 0.79 -11.24
C ALA A 396 -22.66 -0.69 -10.94
N MET A 397 -21.64 -1.53 -11.14
CA MET A 397 -21.72 -2.96 -10.87
C MET A 397 -21.91 -3.25 -9.38
N LEU A 398 -21.12 -2.61 -8.49
CA LEU A 398 -21.26 -2.80 -7.05
C LEU A 398 -22.58 -2.22 -6.52
N HIS A 399 -23.04 -1.10 -7.06
CA HIS A 399 -24.37 -0.54 -6.75
C HIS A 399 -25.51 -1.51 -7.13
N GLU A 400 -25.50 -2.02 -8.37
CA GLU A 400 -26.49 -3.01 -8.85
C GLU A 400 -26.44 -4.31 -8.04
N MET A 401 -25.24 -4.77 -7.67
CA MET A 401 -25.07 -5.92 -6.78
C MET A 401 -25.73 -5.65 -5.42
N GLY A 402 -25.39 -4.54 -4.76
CA GLY A 402 -25.92 -4.20 -3.44
C GLY A 402 -27.45 -4.07 -3.46
N ARG A 403 -27.98 -3.37 -4.47
CA ARG A 403 -29.43 -3.23 -4.68
C ARG A 403 -30.10 -4.57 -4.96
N GLY A 404 -29.53 -5.40 -5.84
CA GLY A 404 -30.03 -6.72 -6.18
C GLY A 404 -30.09 -7.66 -4.96
N ILE A 405 -29.08 -7.63 -4.09
CA ILE A 405 -29.06 -8.41 -2.85
C ILE A 405 -30.18 -7.92 -1.92
N ALA A 406 -30.32 -6.61 -1.74
CA ALA A 406 -31.41 -6.05 -0.93
C ALA A 406 -32.80 -6.45 -1.48
N LEU A 407 -32.99 -6.42 -2.80
CA LEU A 407 -34.22 -6.87 -3.47
C LEU A 407 -34.50 -8.37 -3.20
N ALA A 408 -33.49 -9.23 -3.33
CA ALA A 408 -33.63 -10.67 -3.03
C ALA A 408 -33.99 -10.90 -1.55
N ARG A 409 -33.33 -10.18 -0.63
CA ARG A 409 -33.55 -10.28 0.83
C ARG A 409 -34.92 -9.75 1.28
N THR A 410 -35.52 -8.86 0.48
CA THR A 410 -36.85 -8.27 0.73
C THR A 410 -37.97 -8.91 -0.12
N GLY A 411 -37.69 -10.03 -0.81
CA GLY A 411 -38.70 -10.83 -1.52
C GLY A 411 -39.02 -10.36 -2.95
N LYS A 412 -38.30 -9.36 -3.47
CA LYS A 412 -38.51 -8.80 -4.82
C LYS A 412 -37.66 -9.52 -5.86
N LEU A 413 -37.93 -10.82 -6.06
CA LEU A 413 -37.05 -11.70 -6.84
C LEU A 413 -36.96 -11.36 -8.33
N ASP A 414 -38.03 -10.89 -8.96
CA ASP A 414 -37.99 -10.48 -10.37
C ASP A 414 -37.06 -9.28 -10.58
N GLU A 415 -37.15 -8.28 -9.69
CA GLU A 415 -36.27 -7.12 -9.71
C GLU A 415 -34.81 -7.51 -9.43
N ALA A 416 -34.58 -8.44 -8.50
CA ALA A 416 -33.24 -8.98 -8.23
C ALA A 416 -32.63 -9.69 -9.44
N ARG A 417 -33.43 -10.46 -10.21
CA ARG A 417 -32.99 -11.07 -11.47
C ARG A 417 -32.66 -10.00 -12.53
N GLY A 418 -33.42 -8.92 -12.58
CA GLY A 418 -33.11 -7.75 -13.41
C GLY A 418 -31.76 -7.12 -13.05
N ALA A 419 -31.49 -6.93 -11.76
CA ALA A 419 -30.20 -6.43 -11.28
C ALA A 419 -29.05 -7.39 -11.66
N LEU A 420 -29.23 -8.70 -11.53
CA LEU A 420 -28.21 -9.68 -11.95
C LEU A 420 -27.93 -9.62 -13.45
N ALA A 421 -28.96 -9.43 -14.27
CA ALA A 421 -28.80 -9.24 -15.72
C ALA A 421 -28.01 -7.97 -16.05
N ALA A 422 -28.12 -6.92 -15.23
CA ALA A 422 -27.34 -5.68 -15.36
C ALA A 422 -25.88 -5.81 -14.88
N VAL A 423 -25.63 -6.62 -13.84
CA VAL A 423 -24.28 -6.88 -13.29
C VAL A 423 -23.40 -7.66 -14.27
N LYS A 424 -23.92 -8.73 -14.88
CA LYS A 424 -23.18 -9.63 -15.77
C LYS A 424 -22.33 -8.96 -16.87
N PRO A 425 -22.89 -8.08 -17.72
CA PRO A 425 -22.07 -7.43 -18.77
C PRO A 425 -20.98 -6.53 -18.19
N LYS A 426 -21.20 -5.93 -17.02
CA LYS A 426 -20.20 -5.09 -16.34
C LYS A 426 -19.06 -5.93 -15.77
N THR A 427 -19.38 -7.06 -15.14
CA THR A 427 -18.38 -8.03 -14.68
C THR A 427 -17.50 -8.50 -15.83
N ALA A 428 -18.10 -8.85 -16.97
CA ALA A 428 -17.37 -9.26 -18.16
C ALA A 428 -16.45 -8.14 -18.69
N ALA A 429 -16.95 -6.90 -18.75
CA ALA A 429 -16.16 -5.76 -19.21
C ALA A 429 -14.97 -5.44 -18.29
N ILE A 430 -15.17 -5.44 -16.96
CA ILE A 430 -14.09 -5.23 -15.98
C ILE A 430 -13.07 -6.37 -16.10
N SER A 431 -13.54 -7.62 -16.16
CA SER A 431 -12.66 -8.79 -16.26
C SER A 431 -11.81 -8.76 -17.54
N ALA A 432 -12.37 -8.31 -18.66
CA ALA A 432 -11.63 -8.16 -19.92
C ALA A 432 -10.59 -7.03 -19.86
N ARG A 433 -10.90 -5.91 -19.21
CA ARG A 433 -9.94 -4.80 -19.02
C ARG A 433 -8.82 -5.16 -18.04
N HIS A 434 -9.08 -6.06 -17.11
CA HIS A 434 -8.16 -6.52 -16.06
C HIS A 434 -7.82 -8.00 -16.23
N ALA A 435 -7.40 -8.39 -17.44
CA ALA A 435 -7.11 -9.78 -17.79
C ALA A 435 -5.69 -10.24 -17.41
N SER A 436 -4.80 -9.32 -17.02
CA SER A 436 -3.44 -9.71 -16.67
C SER A 436 -3.37 -10.40 -15.30
N GLU A 437 -2.26 -11.10 -15.07
CA GLU A 437 -1.89 -11.66 -13.78
C GLU A 437 -1.11 -10.66 -12.89
N GLY A 438 -1.23 -9.36 -13.19
CA GLY A 438 -0.80 -8.32 -12.26
C GLY A 438 -1.65 -8.34 -10.98
N ARG A 439 -1.04 -8.00 -9.84
CA ARG A 439 -1.73 -7.92 -8.54
C ARG A 439 -3.00 -7.06 -8.62
N PHE A 440 -2.89 -5.87 -9.21
CA PHE A 440 -4.00 -4.93 -9.38
C PHE A 440 -5.12 -5.51 -10.24
N ASP A 441 -4.78 -6.14 -11.36
CA ASP A 441 -5.78 -6.72 -12.27
C ASP A 441 -6.51 -7.90 -11.65
N ARG A 442 -5.78 -8.80 -10.98
CA ARG A 442 -6.39 -9.90 -10.21
C ARG A 442 -7.36 -9.38 -9.16
N MET A 443 -6.97 -8.33 -8.45
CA MET A 443 -7.78 -7.70 -7.40
C MET A 443 -9.07 -7.11 -7.98
N MET A 444 -8.99 -6.29 -9.02
CA MET A 444 -10.19 -5.68 -9.66
C MET A 444 -11.11 -6.72 -10.29
N ARG A 445 -10.54 -7.72 -10.97
CA ARG A 445 -11.30 -8.85 -11.53
C ARG A 445 -11.97 -9.67 -10.43
N GLY A 446 -11.26 -9.93 -9.33
CA GLY A 446 -11.76 -10.66 -8.17
C GLY A 446 -12.97 -9.97 -7.52
N ILE A 447 -12.93 -8.65 -7.35
CA ILE A 447 -14.07 -7.86 -6.84
C ILE A 447 -15.29 -8.03 -7.77
N ALA A 448 -15.11 -7.92 -9.08
CA ALA A 448 -16.20 -8.02 -10.04
C ALA A 448 -16.83 -9.42 -10.09
N VAL A 449 -16.00 -10.46 -10.17
CA VAL A 449 -16.47 -11.87 -10.15
C VAL A 449 -17.16 -12.18 -8.82
N SER A 450 -16.61 -11.71 -7.71
CA SER A 450 -17.22 -11.88 -6.38
C SER A 450 -18.59 -11.21 -6.32
N ALA A 451 -18.75 -10.00 -6.84
CA ALA A 451 -20.01 -9.28 -6.81
C ALA A 451 -21.13 -10.00 -7.58
N GLU A 452 -20.86 -10.46 -8.81
CA GLU A 452 -21.82 -11.25 -9.58
C GLU A 452 -22.25 -12.53 -8.85
N ALA A 453 -21.27 -13.27 -8.34
CA ALA A 453 -21.51 -14.54 -7.66
C ALA A 453 -22.34 -14.36 -6.37
N GLN A 454 -22.14 -13.26 -5.63
CA GLN A 454 -22.92 -12.97 -4.41
C GLN A 454 -24.38 -12.69 -4.70
N LEU A 455 -24.65 -11.87 -5.71
CA LEU A 455 -26.03 -11.58 -6.11
C LEU A 455 -26.71 -12.86 -6.63
N ALA A 456 -26.02 -13.65 -7.46
CA ALA A 456 -26.54 -14.92 -7.92
C ALA A 456 -26.82 -15.91 -6.77
N ALA A 457 -25.95 -15.93 -5.74
CA ALA A 457 -26.12 -16.77 -4.56
C ALA A 457 -27.37 -16.40 -3.75
N GLU A 458 -27.60 -15.12 -3.47
CA GLU A 458 -28.79 -14.69 -2.71
C GLU A 458 -30.09 -14.92 -3.48
N ILE A 459 -30.09 -14.74 -4.81
CA ILE A 459 -31.24 -15.11 -5.66
C ILE A 459 -31.50 -16.61 -5.57
N ALA A 460 -30.46 -17.45 -5.74
CA ALA A 460 -30.60 -18.90 -5.64
C ALA A 460 -31.10 -19.33 -4.26
N PHE A 461 -30.64 -18.68 -3.19
CA PHE A 461 -31.09 -18.97 -1.83
C PHE A 461 -32.58 -18.63 -1.65
N ALA A 462 -33.01 -17.46 -2.14
CA ALA A 462 -34.41 -17.04 -2.08
C ALA A 462 -35.34 -17.92 -2.94
N GLU A 463 -34.82 -18.53 -4.01
CA GLU A 463 -35.48 -19.56 -4.82
C GLU A 463 -35.42 -20.97 -4.18
N GLN A 464 -34.94 -21.09 -2.94
CA GLN A 464 -34.78 -22.35 -2.20
C GLN A 464 -33.76 -23.33 -2.83
N ARG A 465 -32.96 -22.90 -3.81
CA ARG A 465 -31.86 -23.66 -4.40
C ARG A 465 -30.60 -23.57 -3.53
N THR A 466 -30.72 -24.03 -2.29
CA THR A 466 -29.71 -23.84 -1.23
C THR A 466 -28.33 -24.39 -1.61
N GLY A 467 -28.25 -25.55 -2.28
CA GLY A 467 -26.97 -26.13 -2.71
C GLY A 467 -26.23 -25.24 -3.70
N ASP A 468 -26.95 -24.71 -4.70
CA ASP A 468 -26.39 -23.79 -5.69
C ASP A 468 -25.97 -22.47 -5.03
N ALA A 469 -26.80 -21.95 -4.12
CA ALA A 469 -26.51 -20.72 -3.39
C ALA A 469 -25.19 -20.80 -2.62
N LEU A 470 -24.99 -21.88 -1.85
CA LEU A 470 -23.76 -22.10 -1.08
C LEU A 470 -22.54 -22.25 -1.98
N LYS A 471 -22.67 -22.93 -3.13
CA LYS A 471 -21.59 -23.05 -4.11
C LYS A 471 -21.21 -21.68 -4.71
N LEU A 472 -22.19 -20.89 -5.13
CA LEU A 472 -21.98 -19.56 -5.68
C LEU A 472 -21.36 -18.61 -4.65
N GLN A 473 -21.83 -18.65 -3.40
CA GLN A 473 -21.28 -17.81 -2.34
C GLN A 473 -19.85 -18.23 -1.95
N ALA A 474 -19.51 -19.52 -2.03
CA ALA A 474 -18.14 -19.99 -1.85
C ALA A 474 -17.22 -19.48 -2.97
N GLN A 475 -17.67 -19.53 -4.23
CA GLN A 475 -16.94 -18.94 -5.37
C GLN A 475 -16.73 -17.43 -5.19
N ALA A 476 -17.72 -16.72 -4.66
CA ALA A 476 -17.57 -15.30 -4.35
C ALA A 476 -16.49 -15.03 -3.30
N ALA A 477 -16.44 -15.84 -2.24
CA ALA A 477 -15.44 -15.71 -1.19
C ALA A 477 -14.03 -16.03 -1.69
N GLU A 478 -13.88 -17.00 -2.60
CA GLU A 478 -12.62 -17.33 -3.26
C GLU A 478 -12.16 -16.19 -4.19
N ALA A 479 -13.05 -15.67 -5.05
CA ALA A 479 -12.74 -14.58 -5.96
C ALA A 479 -12.33 -13.29 -5.24
N ALA A 480 -12.89 -13.03 -4.06
CA ALA A 480 -12.58 -11.87 -3.23
C ALA A 480 -11.23 -11.97 -2.50
N ALA A 481 -10.61 -13.16 -2.40
CA ALA A 481 -9.48 -13.39 -1.51
C ALA A 481 -8.30 -12.46 -1.77
N ALA A 482 -7.99 -12.14 -3.04
CA ALA A 482 -6.92 -11.22 -3.37
C ALA A 482 -7.19 -9.77 -2.93
N ALA A 483 -8.46 -9.35 -2.93
CA ALA A 483 -8.88 -8.01 -2.52
C ALA A 483 -9.00 -7.89 -1.00
N ASP A 484 -9.27 -8.98 -0.28
CA ASP A 484 -9.32 -8.98 1.19
C ASP A 484 -7.95 -9.21 1.85
N ARG A 485 -6.90 -9.52 1.07
CA ARG A 485 -5.50 -9.61 1.51
C ARG A 485 -4.71 -8.33 1.25
N THR A 486 -5.39 -7.22 0.98
CA THR A 486 -4.76 -5.91 0.84
C THR A 486 -4.72 -5.16 2.16
N GLU A 487 -3.97 -4.06 2.19
CA GLU A 487 -3.88 -3.16 3.33
C GLU A 487 -4.43 -1.78 2.92
N PRO A 488 -5.62 -1.37 3.40
CA PRO A 488 -6.58 -2.17 4.16
C PRO A 488 -7.35 -3.17 3.27
N PRO A 489 -8.00 -4.19 3.84
CA PRO A 489 -8.84 -5.14 3.09
C PRO A 489 -9.99 -4.44 2.36
N MET A 490 -10.08 -4.62 1.04
CA MET A 490 -11.01 -3.84 0.21
C MET A 490 -12.49 -4.19 0.41
N LEU A 491 -12.82 -5.43 0.77
CA LEU A 491 -14.20 -5.89 0.92
C LEU A 491 -14.54 -6.22 2.38
N ALA A 492 -13.64 -5.90 3.32
CA ALA A 492 -13.78 -6.17 4.75
C ALA A 492 -14.21 -7.61 5.09
N SER A 493 -13.74 -8.59 4.31
CA SER A 493 -14.13 -10.00 4.44
C SER A 493 -15.62 -10.29 4.19
N GLY A 494 -16.38 -9.32 3.67
CA GLY A 494 -17.82 -9.39 3.46
C GLY A 494 -18.29 -10.67 2.73
N PRO A 495 -17.68 -11.06 1.59
CA PRO A 495 -18.08 -12.26 0.86
C PRO A 495 -17.93 -13.56 1.67
N ARG A 496 -16.85 -13.70 2.45
CA ARG A 496 -16.62 -14.87 3.32
C ARG A 496 -17.58 -14.88 4.51
N LEU A 497 -17.82 -13.73 5.14
CA LEU A 497 -18.78 -13.62 6.24
C LEU A 497 -20.21 -13.93 5.76
N ARG A 498 -20.59 -13.49 4.56
CA ARG A 498 -21.86 -13.85 3.92
C ARG A 498 -21.98 -15.34 3.62
N LEU A 499 -20.90 -16.04 3.25
CA LEU A 499 -20.91 -17.51 3.16
C LEU A 499 -21.28 -18.14 4.49
N GLY A 500 -20.63 -17.72 5.58
CA GLY A 500 -20.94 -18.19 6.93
C GLY A 500 -22.38 -17.91 7.34
N GLY A 501 -22.87 -16.69 7.09
CA GLY A 501 -24.26 -16.30 7.36
C GLY A 501 -25.27 -17.11 6.55
N MET A 502 -24.99 -17.38 5.27
CA MET A 502 -25.84 -18.23 4.43
C MET A 502 -25.85 -19.69 4.91
N GLN A 503 -24.71 -20.22 5.36
CA GLN A 503 -24.62 -21.54 5.99
C GLN A 503 -25.43 -21.61 7.30
N LEU A 504 -25.39 -20.56 8.12
CA LEU A 504 -26.24 -20.46 9.32
C LEU A 504 -27.73 -20.48 8.97
N ARG A 505 -28.18 -19.68 8.00
CA ARG A 505 -29.57 -19.67 7.52
C ARG A 505 -30.01 -21.03 6.98
N ALA A 506 -29.09 -21.78 6.36
CA ALA A 506 -29.31 -23.14 5.88
C ALA A 506 -29.16 -24.22 6.98
N LYS A 507 -28.90 -23.84 8.24
CA LYS A 507 -28.60 -24.73 9.38
C LYS A 507 -27.41 -25.68 9.14
N ARG A 508 -26.49 -25.30 8.24
CA ARG A 508 -25.22 -25.99 7.97
C ARG A 508 -24.17 -25.55 8.99
N TYR A 509 -24.43 -25.84 10.26
CA TYR A 509 -23.66 -25.25 11.36
C TYR A 509 -22.18 -25.68 11.39
N VAL A 510 -21.87 -26.91 10.96
CA VAL A 510 -20.48 -27.40 10.85
C VAL A 510 -19.71 -26.61 9.78
N ASP A 511 -20.32 -26.41 8.62
CA ASP A 511 -19.71 -25.64 7.52
C ASP A 511 -19.56 -24.16 7.94
N ALA A 512 -20.57 -23.59 8.62
CA ALA A 512 -20.52 -22.24 9.17
C ALA A 512 -19.35 -22.07 10.17
N GLU A 513 -19.17 -23.00 11.09
CA GLU A 513 -18.05 -22.99 12.04
C GLU A 513 -16.70 -22.94 11.30
N GLN A 514 -16.51 -23.80 10.29
CA GLN A 514 -15.29 -23.83 9.49
C GLN A 514 -15.05 -22.48 8.80
N THR A 515 -16.08 -21.91 8.16
CA THR A 515 -16.00 -20.61 7.49
C THR A 515 -15.61 -19.48 8.45
N PHE A 516 -16.23 -19.40 9.62
CA PHE A 516 -15.93 -18.34 10.58
C PHE A 516 -14.54 -18.49 11.21
N ARG A 517 -14.09 -19.73 11.47
CA ARG A 517 -12.70 -19.97 11.90
C ARG A 517 -11.69 -19.58 10.82
N ALA A 518 -11.96 -19.89 9.55
CA ALA A 518 -11.14 -19.45 8.43
C ALA A 518 -11.15 -17.92 8.24
N SER A 519 -12.24 -17.24 8.58
CA SER A 519 -12.29 -15.77 8.62
C SER A 519 -11.42 -15.22 9.75
N LEU A 520 -11.49 -15.80 10.96
CA LEU A 520 -10.67 -15.39 12.12
C LEU A 520 -9.17 -15.64 11.94
N ALA A 521 -8.78 -16.61 11.11
CA ALA A 521 -7.38 -16.83 10.77
C ALA A 521 -6.79 -15.69 9.93
N VAL A 522 -7.61 -15.02 9.10
CA VAL A 522 -7.18 -13.89 8.25
C VAL A 522 -7.44 -12.54 8.93
N HIS A 523 -8.50 -12.43 9.73
CA HIS A 523 -8.85 -11.22 10.47
C HIS A 523 -9.04 -11.58 11.95
N PRO A 524 -7.94 -11.65 12.72
CA PRO A 524 -8.00 -12.00 14.13
C PRO A 524 -8.96 -11.11 14.91
N SER A 525 -9.68 -11.71 15.85
CA SER A 525 -10.63 -11.02 16.71
C SER A 525 -11.78 -10.30 15.98
N SER A 526 -12.00 -10.53 14.67
CA SER A 526 -13.16 -9.98 13.94
C SER A 526 -14.46 -10.28 14.68
N GLY A 527 -15.16 -9.25 15.15
CA GLY A 527 -16.41 -9.43 15.89
C GLY A 527 -17.52 -10.02 15.02
N TRP A 528 -17.53 -9.69 13.72
CA TRP A 528 -18.42 -10.31 12.73
C TRP A 528 -18.25 -11.83 12.67
N ALA A 529 -17.00 -12.29 12.61
CA ALA A 529 -16.71 -13.73 12.56
C ALA A 529 -16.94 -14.41 13.91
N LEU A 530 -16.62 -13.75 15.03
CA LEU A 530 -16.87 -14.28 16.37
C LEU A 530 -18.36 -14.45 16.65
N GLN A 531 -19.19 -13.50 16.23
CA GLN A 531 -20.64 -13.60 16.34
C GLN A 531 -21.19 -14.78 15.53
N GLY A 532 -20.73 -14.95 14.29
CA GLY A 532 -21.13 -16.08 13.47
C GLY A 532 -20.66 -17.42 14.00
N LEU A 533 -19.43 -17.47 14.52
CA LEU A 533 -18.87 -18.64 15.17
C LEU A 533 -19.69 -19.04 16.40
N GLU A 534 -20.09 -18.08 17.22
CA GLU A 534 -20.95 -18.31 18.39
C GLU A 534 -22.28 -18.94 17.98
N LYS A 535 -22.97 -18.37 16.99
CA LYS A 535 -24.24 -18.89 16.44
C LYS A 535 -24.06 -20.31 15.88
N ALA A 536 -22.97 -20.56 15.14
CA ALA A 536 -22.67 -21.87 14.55
C ALA A 536 -22.41 -22.94 15.63
N LEU A 537 -21.63 -22.62 16.67
CA LEU A 537 -21.32 -23.53 17.76
C LEU A 537 -22.56 -23.83 18.62
N ALA A 538 -23.37 -22.80 18.91
CA ALA A 538 -24.63 -22.96 19.62
C ALA A 538 -25.61 -23.86 18.85
N GLY A 539 -25.71 -23.68 17.53
CA GLY A 539 -26.53 -24.53 16.65
C GLY A 539 -26.10 -26.00 16.61
N GLN A 540 -24.83 -26.30 16.93
CA GLN A 540 -24.30 -27.66 17.09
C GLN A 540 -24.45 -28.21 18.51
N GLY A 541 -24.89 -27.42 19.48
CA GLY A 541 -24.92 -27.79 20.90
C GLY A 541 -23.56 -27.69 21.62
N LYS A 542 -22.54 -27.08 21.00
CA LYS A 542 -21.19 -26.88 21.58
C LYS A 542 -21.18 -25.66 22.53
N GLN A 543 -21.97 -25.73 23.61
CA GLN A 543 -22.26 -24.56 24.47
C GLN A 543 -21.02 -23.92 25.12
N ALA A 544 -20.03 -24.72 25.53
CA ALA A 544 -18.81 -24.20 26.14
C ALA A 544 -17.97 -23.38 25.14
N GLU A 545 -17.82 -23.87 23.91
CA GLU A 545 -17.10 -23.16 22.85
C GLU A 545 -17.87 -21.92 22.39
N ALA A 546 -19.20 -22.01 22.28
CA ALA A 546 -20.06 -20.88 21.96
C ALA A 546 -19.91 -19.76 23.02
N LYS A 547 -19.91 -20.12 24.30
CA LYS A 547 -19.65 -19.16 25.39
C LYS A 547 -18.28 -18.51 25.24
N SER A 548 -17.23 -19.28 24.92
CA SER A 548 -15.89 -18.70 24.70
C SER A 548 -15.86 -17.70 23.54
N ALA A 549 -16.52 -18.02 22.42
CA ALA A 549 -16.65 -17.08 21.30
C ALA A 549 -17.41 -15.80 21.71
N ARG A 550 -18.48 -15.94 22.50
CA ARG A 550 -19.26 -14.82 23.05
C ARG A 550 -18.44 -13.92 23.98
N ASP A 551 -17.67 -14.51 24.89
CA ASP A 551 -16.84 -13.76 25.83
C ASP A 551 -15.76 -12.97 25.07
N LYS A 552 -15.13 -13.58 24.04
CA LYS A 552 -14.19 -12.88 23.14
C LYS A 552 -14.87 -11.73 22.38
N LEU A 553 -16.05 -11.99 21.84
CA LEU A 553 -16.85 -10.98 21.13
C LEU A 553 -17.12 -9.76 22.01
N ALA A 554 -17.51 -9.97 23.27
CA ALA A 554 -17.78 -8.89 24.21
C ALA A 554 -16.55 -7.99 24.44
N GLY A 555 -15.35 -8.56 24.41
CA GLY A 555 -14.09 -7.81 24.49
C GLY A 555 -13.78 -6.99 23.23
N THR A 556 -13.87 -7.61 22.04
CA THR A 556 -13.58 -6.91 20.77
C THR A 556 -14.62 -5.83 20.46
N TRP A 557 -15.90 -6.13 20.65
CA TRP A 557 -17.02 -5.26 20.32
C TRP A 557 -17.51 -4.46 21.54
N ALA A 558 -16.57 -3.88 22.28
CA ALA A 558 -16.89 -2.99 23.39
C ALA A 558 -17.59 -1.69 22.92
N LEU A 559 -17.25 -1.21 21.72
CA LEU A 559 -17.81 0.00 21.10
C LEU A 559 -18.86 -0.28 20.00
N ALA A 560 -19.22 -1.56 19.79
CA ALA A 560 -20.12 -1.93 18.70
C ALA A 560 -21.55 -1.47 18.97
N GLU A 561 -22.14 -0.82 17.96
CA GLU A 561 -23.51 -0.32 17.94
C GLU A 561 -24.53 -1.47 17.78
N ALA A 562 -25.80 -1.20 18.08
CA ALA A 562 -26.84 -2.24 18.13
C ALA A 562 -27.09 -2.89 16.77
N ASP A 563 -27.10 -2.11 15.69
CA ASP A 563 -27.30 -2.60 14.32
C ASP A 563 -26.19 -3.57 13.89
N ALA A 564 -24.93 -3.31 14.26
CA ALA A 564 -23.83 -4.25 14.02
C ALA A 564 -24.02 -5.58 14.75
N ARG A 565 -24.59 -5.55 15.97
CA ARG A 565 -24.89 -6.76 16.75
C ARG A 565 -26.09 -7.53 16.21
N GLU A 566 -26.93 -6.94 15.38
CA GLU A 566 -28.10 -7.60 14.80
C GLU A 566 -27.79 -8.18 13.40
N ALA A 567 -26.80 -7.62 12.71
CA ALA A 567 -26.39 -8.01 11.37
C ALA A 567 -25.58 -9.31 11.33
N LEU A 568 -26.25 -10.48 11.36
CA LEU A 568 -25.72 -11.74 10.82
C LEU A 568 -26.80 -12.80 10.60
#